data_AF-A0A2M8FL54-F1
#
_entry.id   AF-A0A2M8FL54-F1
#
_cell.length_a   1.000
_cell.length_b   1.000
_cell.length_c   1.000
_cell.angle_alpha   90.00
_cell.angle_beta   90.00
_cell.angle_gamma   90.00
#
_symmetry.space_group_name_H-M   'P 1'
#
loop_
_entity.id
_entity.type
_entity.pdbx_description
1 polymer ?
#
loop_
_entity_poly.entity_id
_entity_poly.type
_entity_poly.pdbx_seq_one_letter_code
_entity_poly.pdbx_strand_id
1 'polypeptide(L)'
;MKKIFFLSICLLYIFPSKSTPQNLGREKPITINEGLSQNSALAIIQDRKGFIWIGTKDGLNRYDGIGFQVYRHTLDKNSLVNNHIKCLYQDSGGNIWIGT
;
A
#
# COMPACT_ATOMS: atom_id res chain seq x y z
N MET A 1 25.78 21.34 -46.55
CA MET A 1 25.37 20.04 -45.97
C MET A 1 24.57 20.28 -44.70
N LYS A 2 23.30 20.65 -44.84
CA LYS A 2 22.31 20.82 -43.76
C LYS A 2 20.96 20.67 -44.45
N LYS A 3 20.24 19.58 -44.15
CA LYS A 3 18.82 19.28 -44.44
C LYS A 3 18.72 17.75 -44.42
N ILE A 4 17.67 17.21 -43.78
CA ILE A 4 17.44 15.79 -43.48
C ILE A 4 18.02 15.36 -42.13
N PHE A 5 17.51 15.94 -41.04
CA PHE A 5 17.38 15.21 -39.77
C PHE A 5 16.12 15.59 -38.97
N PHE A 6 15.27 16.46 -39.52
CA PHE A 6 14.13 17.03 -38.77
C PHE A 6 12.77 16.40 -39.11
N LEU A 7 12.71 15.41 -40.01
CA LEU A 7 11.43 14.84 -40.46
C LEU A 7 11.01 13.53 -39.77
N SER A 8 11.85 12.93 -38.90
CA SER A 8 11.50 11.67 -38.22
C SER A 8 10.91 11.83 -36.82
N ILE A 9 10.97 13.02 -36.20
CA ILE A 9 10.54 13.20 -34.79
C ILE A 9 9.07 13.64 -34.67
N CYS A 10 8.39 13.99 -35.77
CA CYS A 10 7.01 14.49 -35.71
C CYS A 10 5.91 13.46 -36.02
N LEU A 11 6.25 12.20 -36.38
CA LEU A 11 5.25 11.19 -36.74
C LEU A 11 4.85 10.23 -35.61
N LEU A 12 5.44 10.34 -34.41
CA LEU A 12 5.11 9.48 -33.27
C LEU A 12 4.03 10.03 -32.32
N TYR A 13 3.49 11.24 -32.58
CA TYR A 13 2.56 11.91 -31.67
C TYR A 13 1.08 11.82 -32.08
N ILE A 14 0.70 10.90 -32.97
CA ILE A 14 -0.71 10.68 -33.32
C ILE A 14 -1.04 9.20 -33.20
N PHE A 15 -0.81 8.63 -32.01
CA PHE A 15 -1.61 7.51 -31.57
C PHE A 15 -2.76 8.09 -30.74
N PRO A 16 -4.02 8.04 -31.21
CA PRO A 16 -5.13 8.26 -30.31
C PRO A 16 -5.01 7.19 -29.22
N SER A 17 -4.79 7.63 -27.97
CA SER A 17 -4.87 6.73 -26.82
C SER A 17 -6.29 6.21 -26.78
N LYS A 18 -6.53 5.02 -27.32
CA LYS A 18 -7.76 4.29 -27.06
C LYS A 18 -7.76 4.02 -25.57
N SER A 19 -8.50 4.83 -24.81
CA SER A 19 -8.86 4.50 -23.44
C SER A 19 -9.87 3.35 -23.52
N THR A 20 -9.37 2.15 -23.83
CA THR A 20 -10.10 0.94 -23.49
C THR A 20 -10.40 1.04 -22.00
N PRO A 21 -11.67 0.94 -21.57
CA PRO A 21 -11.94 0.81 -20.15
C PRO A 21 -11.11 -0.37 -19.70
N GLN A 22 -10.15 -0.09 -18.82
CA GLN A 22 -9.28 -1.13 -18.31
C GLN A 22 -10.23 -2.02 -17.54
N ASN A 23 -10.55 -3.17 -18.12
CA ASN A 23 -11.13 -4.27 -17.38
C ASN A 23 -9.99 -4.72 -16.47
N LEU A 24 -9.79 -3.95 -15.39
CA LEU A 24 -8.91 -4.26 -14.28
C LEU A 24 -9.53 -5.54 -13.74
N GLY A 25 -9.09 -6.67 -14.28
CA GLY A 25 -9.56 -7.98 -13.88
C GLY A 25 -9.59 -7.98 -12.36
N ARG A 26 -10.78 -8.20 -11.80
CA ARG A 26 -11.11 -8.01 -10.39
C ARG A 26 -9.89 -8.25 -9.53
N GLU A 27 -9.29 -7.17 -9.01
CA GLU A 27 -8.08 -7.30 -8.20
C GLU A 27 -8.40 -8.28 -7.07
N LYS A 28 -7.50 -9.26 -6.86
CA LYS A 28 -7.71 -10.29 -5.86
C LYS A 28 -7.92 -9.58 -4.52
N PRO A 29 -9.09 -9.73 -3.86
CA PRO A 29 -9.31 -9.06 -2.59
C PRO A 29 -8.33 -9.62 -1.55
N ILE A 30 -7.73 -8.73 -0.78
CA ILE A 30 -6.94 -9.11 0.39
C ILE A 30 -7.92 -9.21 1.57
N THR A 31 -8.08 -10.42 2.11
CA THR A 31 -8.99 -10.71 3.22
C THR A 31 -8.26 -11.44 4.34
N ILE A 32 -9.00 -11.88 5.36
CA ILE A 32 -8.48 -12.75 6.42
C ILE A 32 -7.87 -14.05 5.88
N ASN A 33 -8.34 -14.55 4.73
CA ASN A 33 -7.80 -15.76 4.11
C ASN A 33 -6.38 -15.56 3.55
N GLU A 34 -6.02 -14.32 3.27
CA GLU A 34 -4.69 -13.92 2.81
C GLU A 34 -3.77 -13.53 3.98
N GLY A 35 -4.25 -13.58 5.23
CA GLY A 35 -3.45 -13.33 6.44
C GLY A 35 -3.73 -12.02 7.16
N LEU A 36 -4.68 -11.20 6.68
CA LEU A 36 -5.14 -10.02 7.41
C LEU A 36 -5.73 -10.43 8.76
N SER A 37 -5.43 -9.69 9.82
CA SER A 37 -5.87 -10.06 11.17
C SER A 37 -7.38 -9.96 11.39
N GLN A 38 -8.04 -8.98 10.77
CA GLN A 38 -9.48 -8.72 10.89
C GLN A 38 -10.00 -7.87 9.72
N ASN A 39 -11.27 -8.09 9.33
CA ASN A 39 -11.87 -7.52 8.12
C ASN A 39 -12.10 -6.00 8.12
N SER A 40 -11.98 -5.31 9.25
CA SER A 40 -12.18 -3.86 9.36
C SER A 40 -10.84 -3.15 9.36
N ALA A 41 -10.40 -2.68 8.18
CA ALA A 41 -9.29 -1.76 8.06
C ALA A 41 -9.74 -0.34 8.46
N LEU A 42 -9.16 0.20 9.54
CA LEU A 42 -9.49 1.52 10.09
C LEU A 42 -8.47 2.58 9.70
N ALA A 43 -7.23 2.18 9.45
CA ALA A 43 -6.14 3.06 9.05
C ALA A 43 -5.20 2.32 8.10
N ILE A 44 -4.68 3.00 7.08
CA ILE A 44 -3.71 2.44 6.13
C ILE A 44 -2.66 3.51 5.82
N ILE A 45 -1.38 3.13 5.87
CA ILE A 45 -0.25 3.92 5.35
C ILE A 45 0.73 3.03 4.60
N GLN A 46 1.50 3.60 3.68
CA GLN A 46 2.73 2.98 3.18
C GLN A 46 3.92 3.65 3.86
N ASP A 47 4.86 2.87 4.38
CA ASP A 47 6.09 3.43 4.92
C ASP A 47 7.12 3.74 3.83
N ARG A 48 8.12 4.57 4.15
CA ARG A 48 9.24 4.90 3.25
C ARG A 48 10.02 3.69 2.70
N LYS A 49 9.89 2.50 3.30
CA LYS A 49 10.54 1.26 2.83
C LYS A 49 9.65 0.47 1.88
N GLY A 50 8.40 0.91 1.67
CA GLY A 50 7.43 0.29 0.77
C GLY A 50 6.46 -0.66 1.44
N PHE A 51 6.58 -0.92 2.75
CA PHE A 51 5.62 -1.80 3.45
C PHE A 51 4.29 -1.09 3.64
N ILE A 52 3.19 -1.84 3.50
CA ILE A 52 1.85 -1.35 3.80
C ILE A 52 1.52 -1.70 5.25
N TRP A 53 1.11 -0.71 6.03
CA TRP A 53 0.67 -0.89 7.40
C TRP A 53 -0.83 -0.67 7.48
N ILE A 54 -1.54 -1.62 8.09
CA ILE A 54 -3.00 -1.64 8.19
C ILE A 54 -3.40 -1.80 9.66
N GLY A 55 -4.02 -0.77 10.20
CA GLY A 55 -4.65 -0.79 11.52
C GLY A 55 -6.04 -1.41 11.44
N THR A 56 -6.33 -2.38 12.29
CA THR A 56 -7.64 -3.04 12.35
C THR A 56 -8.23 -2.99 13.76
N LYS A 57 -9.44 -3.54 13.94
CA LYS A 57 -10.00 -3.75 15.28
C LYS A 57 -9.29 -4.82 16.10
N ASP A 58 -8.54 -5.72 15.44
CA ASP A 58 -7.78 -6.78 16.09
C ASP A 58 -6.33 -6.86 15.58
N GLY A 59 -5.56 -5.80 15.81
CA GLY A 59 -4.12 -5.77 15.61
C GLY A 59 -3.65 -4.85 14.48
N LEU A 60 -2.33 -4.67 14.45
CA LEU A 60 -1.59 -3.97 13.40
C LEU A 60 -1.02 -4.99 12.42
N ASN A 61 -1.22 -4.77 11.14
CA ASN A 61 -0.75 -5.66 10.08
C ASN A 61 0.31 -4.93 9.27
N ARG A 62 1.46 -5.57 9.02
CA ARG A 62 2.46 -5.12 8.05
C ARG A 62 2.47 -6.08 6.86
N TYR A 63 2.27 -5.55 5.67
CA TYR A 63 2.24 -6.29 4.41
C TYR A 63 3.47 -5.94 3.57
N ASP A 64 4.12 -6.96 3.03
CA ASP A 64 5.34 -6.84 2.22
C ASP A 64 5.10 -7.07 0.72
N GLY A 65 3.84 -7.22 0.29
CA GLY A 65 3.48 -7.57 -1.08
C GLY A 65 3.27 -9.08 -1.30
N ILE A 66 3.66 -9.92 -0.33
CA ILE A 66 3.52 -11.38 -0.38
C ILE A 66 2.63 -11.86 0.77
N GLY A 67 2.88 -11.39 1.99
CA GLY A 67 2.17 -11.83 3.19
C GLY A 67 2.15 -10.81 4.32
N PHE A 68 1.49 -11.19 5.42
CA PHE A 68 1.28 -10.34 6.58
C PHE A 68 2.12 -10.76 7.78
N GLN A 69 2.76 -9.77 8.42
CA GLN A 69 3.16 -9.86 9.81
C GLN A 69 2.12 -9.16 10.67
N VAL A 70 1.55 -9.88 11.64
CA VAL A 70 0.54 -9.33 12.55
C VAL A 70 1.16 -9.05 13.92
N TYR A 71 0.87 -7.88 14.46
CA TYR A 71 1.22 -7.45 15.82
C TYR A 71 -0.07 -7.32 16.64
N ARG A 72 -0.06 -7.89 17.85
CA ARG A 72 -1.15 -7.85 18.81
C ARG A 72 -0.61 -7.54 20.20
N HIS A 73 -1.50 -7.13 21.10
CA HIS A 73 -1.25 -7.04 22.52
C HIS A 73 -1.02 -8.44 23.10
N THR A 74 0.04 -8.57 23.88
CA THR A 74 0.38 -9.76 24.65
C THR A 74 0.90 -9.35 26.03
N LEU A 75 1.31 -10.32 26.85
CA LEU A 75 1.98 -10.05 28.13
C LEU A 75 3.42 -9.52 27.96
N ASP A 76 3.97 -9.53 26.73
CA ASP A 76 5.28 -8.94 26.46
C ASP A 76 5.19 -7.41 26.49
N LYS A 77 6.12 -6.78 27.23
CA LYS A 77 6.28 -5.33 27.32
C LYS A 77 6.54 -4.65 25.97
N ASN A 78 7.05 -5.40 24.98
CA ASN A 78 7.34 -4.91 23.63
C ASN A 78 6.18 -5.16 22.65
N SER A 79 5.02 -5.62 23.13
CA SER A 79 3.82 -5.81 22.31
C SER A 79 3.02 -4.52 22.16
N LEU A 80 1.94 -4.57 21.38
CA LEU A 80 1.00 -3.44 21.30
C LEU A 80 0.35 -3.19 22.67
N VAL A 81 0.02 -1.94 22.97
CA VAL A 81 -0.74 -1.59 24.18
C VAL A 81 -2.23 -1.98 24.07
N ASN A 82 -2.78 -2.05 22.86
CA ASN A 82 -4.16 -2.45 22.58
C ASN A 82 -4.26 -2.94 21.12
N ASN A 83 -5.19 -3.84 20.83
CA ASN A 83 -5.41 -4.38 19.48
C ASN A 83 -6.20 -3.43 18.56
N HIS A 84 -6.99 -2.51 19.12
CA HIS A 84 -7.86 -1.65 18.32
C HIS A 84 -7.08 -0.46 17.77
N ILE A 85 -6.56 -0.58 16.55
CA ILE A 85 -5.75 0.46 15.90
C ILE A 85 -6.64 1.41 15.09
N LYS A 86 -6.75 2.67 15.52
CA LYS A 86 -7.64 3.68 14.92
C LYS A 86 -6.95 4.60 13.94
N CYS A 87 -5.66 4.87 14.14
CA CYS A 87 -4.88 5.72 13.25
C CYS A 87 -3.41 5.31 13.19
N LEU A 88 -2.78 5.66 12.07
CA LEU A 88 -1.37 5.42 11.78
C LEU A 88 -0.76 6.68 11.17
N TYR A 89 0.48 6.99 11.54
CA TYR A 89 1.22 8.10 10.98
C TYR A 89 2.71 7.78 10.92
N GLN A 90 3.36 8.05 9.79
CA GLN A 90 4.81 8.01 9.69
C GLN A 90 5.39 9.42 9.81
N ASP A 91 6.32 9.63 10.75
CA ASP A 91 6.97 10.92 10.92
C ASP A 91 8.11 11.18 9.90
N SER A 92 8.76 12.33 10.02
CA SER A 92 9.89 12.71 9.18
C SER A 92 11.13 11.84 9.40
N GLY A 93 11.30 11.27 10.59
CA GLY A 93 12.37 10.32 10.94
C GLY A 93 12.12 8.89 10.45
N GLY A 94 10.90 8.61 9.97
CA GLY A 94 10.49 7.30 9.47
C GLY A 94 9.90 6.38 10.55
N ASN A 95 9.67 6.87 11.77
CA ASN A 95 8.99 6.10 12.80
C ASN A 95 7.49 6.03 12.53
N ILE A 96 6.87 4.92 12.91
CA ILE A 96 5.43 4.71 12.77
C ILE A 96 4.78 4.90 14.14
N TRP A 97 3.91 5.90 14.21
CA TRP A 97 3.08 6.21 15.35
C TRP A 97 1.73 5.49 15.21
N ILE A 98 1.30 4.86 16.29
CA ILE A 98 0.11 4.01 16.34
C ILE A 98 -0.85 4.61 17.36
N GLY A 99 -2.06 4.95 16.93
CA GLY A 99 -3.13 5.39 17.84
C GLY A 99 -4.11 4.26 18.12
N THR A 100 -4.24 3.92 19.41
CA THR A 100 -5.19 2.92 19.94
C THR A 100 -6.29 3.54 20.79
#